data_AF-A0A965CVA0-F1
#
_entry.id   AF-A0A965CVA0-F1
#
_cell.length_a   1.000
_cell.length_b   1.000
_cell.length_c   1.000
_cell.angle_alpha   90.00
_cell.angle_beta   90.00
_cell.angle_gamma   90.00
#
_symmetry.space_group_name_H-M   'P 1'
#
loop_
_entity.id
_entity.type
_entity.pdbx_description
1 polymer ?
#
loop_
_entity_poly.entity_id
_entity_poly.type
_entity_poly.pdbx_seq_one_letter_code
_entity_poly.pdbx_strand_id
1 'polypeptide(L)'
;MVTPFWCTTCLNMSTRPRIQFDENGRCNACKWSERKKTLNWDERRRELERLVERHRATSSNFDCLVPVSGGKDGSYVAHTLKTRFGLRPLTLTITPALPLAIGNENLRRFIDSGFDHLQVNPHPGVMQKLNRHGFVEMGFPYYGWLAAIQAGVVRMATSLNIGLVFYGEEGETEYGGSTRLEDSPIYDVNYMKQIYLEGGLAKVLSAAEVSERDAYFFTFPSDE
;
A
#
# COMPACT_ATOMS: atom_id res chain seq x y z
N MET A 1 19.25 -27.60 5.49
CA MET A 1 17.88 -27.04 5.41
C MET A 1 17.40 -26.78 6.82
N VAL A 2 16.93 -25.56 7.12
CA VAL A 2 16.28 -25.27 8.39
C VAL A 2 14.91 -25.92 8.35
N THR A 3 14.55 -26.69 9.39
CA THR A 3 13.22 -27.30 9.49
C THR A 3 12.20 -26.19 9.80
N PRO A 4 11.13 -26.03 9.00
CA PRO A 4 10.09 -25.05 9.30
C PRO A 4 9.49 -25.31 10.68
N PHE A 5 9.16 -24.23 11.38
CA PHE A 5 8.45 -24.25 12.66
C PHE A 5 7.38 -23.16 12.66
N TRP A 6 6.52 -23.17 13.68
CA TRP A 6 5.32 -22.32 13.71
C TRP A 6 5.24 -21.50 14.98
N CYS A 7 4.59 -20.34 14.85
CA CYS A 7 4.21 -19.52 15.98
C CYS A 7 3.34 -20.32 16.95
N THR A 8 3.72 -20.32 18.23
CA THR A 8 3.00 -21.01 19.30
C THR A 8 1.60 -20.45 19.56
N THR A 9 1.29 -19.24 19.06
CA THR A 9 -0.02 -18.59 19.21
C THR A 9 -0.89 -18.66 17.95
N CYS A 10 -0.36 -18.31 16.78
CA CYS A 10 -1.15 -18.12 15.55
C CYS A 10 -0.80 -19.06 14.39
N LEU A 11 0.13 -19.99 14.58
CA LEU A 11 0.58 -20.93 13.54
C LEU A 11 1.19 -20.25 12.30
N ASN A 12 1.65 -18.99 12.36
CA ASN A 12 2.46 -18.41 11.30
C ASN A 12 3.78 -19.19 11.15
N MET A 13 4.18 -19.49 9.91
CA MET A 13 5.39 -20.27 9.62
C MET A 13 6.67 -19.44 9.67
N SER A 14 7.77 -20.09 10.05
CA SER A 14 9.09 -19.45 10.14
C SER A 14 9.74 -19.07 8.82
N THR A 15 9.21 -19.55 7.70
CA THR A 15 9.68 -19.23 6.35
C THR A 15 9.00 -18.00 5.75
N ARG A 16 8.05 -17.37 6.46
CA ARG A 16 7.44 -16.12 6.01
C ARG A 16 8.52 -15.02 5.95
N PRO A 17 8.63 -14.24 4.86
CA PRO A 17 9.59 -13.15 4.78
C PRO A 17 9.46 -12.17 5.97
N ARG A 18 10.60 -11.78 6.55
CA ARG A 18 10.72 -10.77 7.63
C ARG A 18 10.06 -11.11 8.97
N ILE A 19 9.43 -12.27 9.10
CA ILE A 19 8.86 -12.70 10.39
C ILE A 19 9.98 -12.90 11.42
N GLN A 20 9.69 -12.52 12.66
CA GLN A 20 10.61 -12.70 13.79
C GLN A 20 9.89 -13.43 14.92
N PHE A 21 10.62 -14.23 15.68
CA PHE A 21 10.11 -14.97 16.83
C PHE A 21 10.86 -14.57 18.09
N ASP A 22 10.14 -14.50 19.21
CA ASP A 22 10.77 -14.42 20.52
C ASP A 22 11.19 -15.81 21.05
N GLU A 23 11.82 -15.81 22.22
CA GLU A 23 12.29 -17.03 22.92
C GLU A 23 11.16 -18.02 23.25
N ASN A 24 9.91 -17.56 23.32
CA ASN A 24 8.73 -18.39 23.58
C ASN A 24 8.07 -18.91 22.29
N GLY A 25 8.72 -18.69 21.14
CA GLY A 25 8.21 -19.09 19.83
C GLY A 25 7.01 -18.28 19.36
N ARG A 26 6.77 -17.07 19.89
CA ARG A 26 5.69 -16.19 19.43
C ARG A 26 6.20 -15.25 18.34
N CYS A 27 5.44 -15.12 17.25
CA CYS A 27 5.82 -14.25 16.15
C CYS A 27 5.57 -12.76 16.46
N ASN A 28 6.26 -11.89 15.74
CA ASN A 28 6.14 -10.43 15.89
C ASN A 28 4.72 -9.91 15.64
N ALA A 29 3.91 -10.54 14.79
CA ALA A 29 2.49 -10.19 14.63
C ALA A 29 1.68 -10.39 15.94
N CYS A 30 1.93 -11.52 16.63
CA CYS A 30 1.27 -11.81 17.91
C CYS A 30 1.74 -10.84 19.00
N LYS A 31 3.02 -10.48 18.99
CA LYS A 31 3.55 -9.47 19.90
C LYS A 31 2.93 -8.10 19.65
N TRP A 32 2.79 -7.70 18.39
CA TRP A 32 2.11 -6.47 17.99
C TRP A 32 0.65 -6.46 18.43
N SER A 33 -0.08 -7.57 18.23
CA SER A 33 -1.47 -7.71 18.69
C SER A 33 -1.63 -7.45 20.18
N GLU A 34 -0.71 -7.96 21.01
CA GLU A 34 -0.71 -7.67 22.45
C GLU A 34 -0.33 -6.22 22.76
N ARG A 35 0.71 -5.70 22.10
CA ARG A 35 1.15 -4.30 22.26
C ARG A 35 0.02 -3.31 21.93
N LYS A 36 -0.78 -3.57 20.90
CA LYS A 36 -1.92 -2.71 20.52
C LYS A 36 -2.95 -2.53 21.64
N LYS A 37 -3.11 -3.51 22.52
CA LYS A 37 -4.05 -3.43 23.66
C LYS A 37 -3.61 -2.38 24.70
N THR A 38 -2.34 -2.00 24.71
CA THR A 38 -1.77 -1.05 25.67
C THR A 38 -1.40 0.29 25.04
N LEU A 39 -1.70 0.52 23.75
CA LEU A 39 -1.37 1.77 23.08
C LEU A 39 -2.25 2.92 23.58
N ASN A 40 -1.63 4.10 23.69
CA ASN A 40 -2.34 5.34 23.93
C ASN A 40 -2.98 5.85 22.62
N TRP A 41 -4.23 5.46 22.39
CA TRP A 41 -4.97 5.84 21.17
C TRP A 41 -5.27 7.34 21.09
N ASP A 42 -5.33 8.06 22.22
CA ASP A 42 -5.53 9.51 22.23
C ASP A 42 -4.27 10.26 21.79
N GLU A 43 -3.08 9.74 22.11
CA GLU A 43 -1.82 10.25 21.59
C GLU A 43 -1.70 10.03 20.08
N ARG A 44 -1.94 8.79 19.61
CA ARG A 44 -1.92 8.47 18.17
C ARG A 44 -2.97 9.28 17.38
N ARG A 45 -4.14 9.55 17.98
CA ARG A 45 -5.14 10.45 17.40
C ARG A 45 -4.59 11.87 17.24
N ARG A 46 -3.97 12.43 18.28
CA ARG A 46 -3.34 13.77 18.21
C ARG A 46 -2.19 13.85 17.22
N GLU A 47 -1.45 12.77 17.02
CA GLU A 47 -0.45 12.67 15.94
C GLU A 47 -1.10 12.75 14.56
N LEU A 48 -2.17 11.99 14.34
CA LEU A 48 -2.93 12.01 13.09
C LEU A 48 -3.54 13.41 12.84
N GLU A 49 -4.15 14.03 13.84
CA GLU A 49 -4.70 15.40 13.75
C GLU A 49 -3.62 16.41 13.34
N ARG A 50 -2.43 16.35 13.96
CA ARG A 50 -1.30 17.21 13.57
C ARG A 50 -0.79 16.89 12.16
N LEU A 51 -0.82 15.64 11.73
CA LEU A 51 -0.40 15.26 10.38
C LEU A 51 -1.34 15.83 9.32
N VAL A 52 -2.65 15.64 9.50
CA VAL A 52 -3.64 16.11 8.51
C VAL A 52 -3.70 17.64 8.46
N GLU A 53 -3.56 18.32 9.60
CA GLU A 53 -3.60 19.79 9.63
C GLU A 53 -2.44 20.40 8.85
N ARG A 54 -1.24 19.80 8.92
CA ARG A 54 -0.07 20.23 8.13
C ARG A 54 -0.23 20.04 6.62
N HIS A 55 -1.12 19.16 6.19
CA HIS A 55 -1.31 18.81 4.78
C HIS A 55 -2.66 19.28 4.22
N ARG A 56 -3.39 20.12 4.96
CA ARG A 56 -4.53 20.82 4.38
C ARG A 56 -4.06 21.61 3.16
N ALA A 57 -4.78 21.43 2.07
CA ALA A 57 -4.35 21.91 0.77
C ALA A 57 -4.32 23.44 0.76
N THR A 58 -3.14 24.00 0.48
CA THR A 58 -2.96 25.43 0.22
C THR A 58 -2.91 25.75 -1.27
N SER A 59 -2.51 24.77 -2.08
CA SER A 59 -2.26 24.90 -3.53
C SER A 59 -2.93 23.83 -4.40
N SER A 60 -3.44 22.75 -3.80
CA SER A 60 -4.23 21.72 -4.48
C SER A 60 -5.71 21.87 -4.12
N ASN A 61 -6.60 21.29 -4.93
CA ASN A 61 -8.02 21.18 -4.59
C ASN A 61 -8.31 19.99 -3.65
N PHE A 62 -7.30 19.18 -3.33
CA PHE A 62 -7.42 17.96 -2.53
C PHE A 62 -6.37 17.93 -1.42
N ASP A 63 -6.78 17.61 -0.19
CA ASP A 63 -5.89 17.58 0.98
C ASP A 63 -5.02 16.32 1.02
N CYS A 64 -5.51 15.23 0.44
CA CYS A 64 -4.82 13.95 0.44
C CYS A 64 -5.31 13.07 -0.70
N LEU A 65 -4.53 12.03 -1.00
CA LEU A 65 -4.90 10.97 -1.93
C LEU A 65 -5.13 9.67 -1.16
N VAL A 66 -6.21 8.96 -1.49
CA VAL A 66 -6.54 7.67 -0.87
C VAL A 66 -6.72 6.61 -1.97
N PRO A 67 -5.90 5.54 -2.01
CA PRO A 67 -6.17 4.42 -2.88
C PRO A 67 -7.46 3.71 -2.44
N VAL A 68 -8.42 3.58 -3.34
CA VAL A 68 -9.71 2.91 -3.09
C VAL A 68 -9.99 1.97 -4.24
N SER A 69 -10.16 0.68 -3.96
CA SER A 69 -10.47 -0.36 -4.96
C SER A 69 -11.95 -0.73 -5.02
N GLY A 70 -12.80 -0.07 -4.22
CA GLY A 70 -14.17 -0.49 -3.90
C GLY A 70 -14.26 -1.43 -2.70
N GLY A 71 -13.14 -1.78 -2.07
CA GLY A 71 -13.10 -2.54 -0.81
C GLY A 71 -13.36 -1.68 0.43
N LYS A 72 -13.69 -2.34 1.54
CA LYS A 72 -14.05 -1.68 2.81
C LYS A 72 -12.97 -0.74 3.37
N ASP A 73 -11.70 -1.12 3.27
CA ASP A 73 -10.62 -0.46 4.02
C ASP A 73 -10.32 0.94 3.46
N GLY A 74 -10.05 1.04 2.15
CA GLY A 74 -9.87 2.33 1.48
C GLY A 74 -11.11 3.22 1.57
N SER A 75 -12.31 2.63 1.43
CA SER A 75 -13.57 3.36 1.58
C SER A 75 -13.76 3.90 3.01
N TYR A 76 -13.42 3.12 4.04
CA TYR A 76 -13.48 3.55 5.44
C TYR A 76 -12.50 4.68 5.73
N VAL A 77 -11.27 4.58 5.23
CA VAL A 77 -10.25 5.62 5.38
C VAL A 77 -10.72 6.91 4.70
N ALA A 78 -11.14 6.85 3.43
CA ALA A 78 -11.64 8.02 2.70
C ALA A 78 -12.87 8.65 3.39
N HIS A 79 -13.81 7.83 3.84
CA HIS A 79 -14.99 8.28 4.58
C HIS A 79 -14.63 8.96 5.90
N THR A 80 -13.69 8.38 6.66
CA THR A 80 -13.26 8.93 7.95
C THR A 80 -12.55 10.28 7.76
N LEU A 81 -11.62 10.36 6.81
CA LEU A 81 -10.92 11.60 6.48
C LEU A 81 -11.90 12.71 6.06
N LYS A 82 -12.90 12.38 5.25
CA LYS A 82 -13.93 13.33 4.82
C LYS A 82 -14.85 13.77 5.95
N THR A 83 -15.41 12.83 6.72
CA THR A 83 -16.51 13.12 7.65
C THR A 83 -16.06 13.46 9.06
N ARG A 84 -14.92 12.95 9.52
CA ARG A 84 -14.40 13.18 10.87
C ARG A 84 -13.32 14.26 10.90
N PHE A 85 -12.47 14.31 9.87
CA PHE A 85 -11.38 15.29 9.78
C PHE A 85 -11.69 16.47 8.85
N GLY A 86 -12.81 16.44 8.12
CA GLY A 86 -13.20 17.52 7.22
C GLY A 86 -12.18 17.75 6.10
N LEU A 87 -11.51 16.69 5.64
CA LEU A 87 -10.61 16.73 4.49
C LEU A 87 -11.38 16.45 3.19
N ARG A 88 -10.79 16.84 2.07
CA ARG A 88 -11.23 16.50 0.72
C ARG A 88 -10.27 15.48 0.10
N PRO A 89 -10.48 14.17 0.33
CA PRO A 89 -9.66 13.13 -0.28
C PRO A 89 -9.95 13.00 -1.78
N LEU A 90 -8.90 12.99 -2.60
CA LEU A 90 -8.97 12.45 -3.96
C LEU A 90 -8.78 10.95 -3.90
N THR A 91 -9.68 10.19 -4.51
CA THR A 91 -9.58 8.72 -4.47
C THR A 91 -9.01 8.19 -5.78
N LEU A 92 -8.24 7.09 -5.71
CA LEU A 92 -7.56 6.53 -6.87
C LEU A 92 -7.65 5.00 -6.91
N THR A 93 -7.99 4.42 -8.05
CA THR A 93 -7.82 2.99 -8.33
C THR A 93 -6.72 2.79 -9.38
N ILE A 94 -5.78 1.87 -9.13
CA ILE A 94 -5.00 1.23 -10.19
C ILE A 94 -5.78 -0.03 -10.61
N THR A 95 -6.34 -0.02 -11.81
CA THR A 95 -7.25 -1.09 -12.25
C THR A 95 -6.55 -2.44 -12.24
N PRO A 96 -7.14 -3.47 -11.59
CA PRO A 96 -6.61 -4.83 -11.68
C PRO A 96 -6.67 -5.35 -13.11
N ALA A 97 -5.75 -6.26 -13.46
CA ALA A 97 -5.79 -6.93 -14.76
C ALA A 97 -7.07 -7.76 -14.97
N LEU A 98 -7.66 -8.26 -13.87
CA LEU A 98 -8.84 -9.13 -13.86
C LEU A 98 -9.88 -8.60 -12.85
N PRO A 99 -10.61 -7.52 -13.17
CA PRO A 99 -11.66 -7.02 -12.30
C PRO A 99 -12.87 -7.96 -12.28
N LEU A 100 -13.48 -8.12 -11.10
CA LEU A 100 -14.75 -8.84 -10.94
C LEU A 100 -15.93 -7.86 -11.03
N ALA A 101 -17.07 -8.34 -11.52
CA ALA A 101 -18.29 -7.54 -11.63
C ALA A 101 -18.70 -6.90 -10.30
N ILE A 102 -18.63 -7.65 -9.20
CA ILE A 102 -18.93 -7.14 -7.86
C ILE A 102 -17.95 -6.05 -7.40
N GLY A 103 -16.66 -6.16 -7.76
CA GLY A 103 -15.67 -5.13 -7.45
C GLY A 103 -15.98 -3.83 -8.19
N ASN A 104 -16.35 -3.92 -9.46
CA ASN A 104 -16.76 -2.77 -10.26
C ASN A 104 -18.05 -2.13 -9.72
N GLU A 105 -19.03 -2.94 -9.29
CA GLU A 105 -20.24 -2.42 -8.65
C GLU A 105 -19.88 -1.69 -7.35
N ASN A 106 -19.11 -2.31 -6.46
CA ASN A 106 -18.72 -1.70 -5.19
C ASN A 106 -17.97 -0.38 -5.39
N LEU A 107 -17.01 -0.34 -6.33
CA LEU A 107 -16.30 0.89 -6.67
C LEU A 107 -17.26 1.97 -7.17
N ARG A 108 -18.21 1.61 -8.03
CA ARG A 108 -19.22 2.55 -8.54
C ARG A 108 -20.11 3.09 -7.44
N ARG A 109 -20.60 2.23 -6.53
CA ARG A 109 -21.38 2.65 -5.36
C ARG A 109 -20.60 3.59 -4.45
N PHE A 110 -19.30 3.34 -4.27
CA PHE A 110 -18.43 4.23 -3.52
C PHE A 110 -18.31 5.60 -4.18
N ILE A 111 -18.07 5.66 -5.49
CA ILE A 111 -18.01 6.92 -6.25
C ILE A 111 -19.32 7.69 -6.15
N ASP A 112 -20.45 7.00 -6.37
CA ASP A 112 -21.81 7.58 -6.30
C ASP A 112 -22.16 8.10 -4.89
N SER A 113 -21.43 7.68 -3.86
CA SER A 113 -21.56 8.23 -2.49
C SER A 113 -20.93 9.62 -2.32
N GLY A 114 -20.38 10.20 -3.39
CA GLY A 114 -19.91 11.58 -3.46
C GLY A 114 -18.40 11.73 -3.28
N PHE A 115 -17.60 10.80 -3.80
CA PHE A 115 -16.14 10.92 -3.82
C PHE A 115 -15.63 11.20 -5.23
N ASP A 116 -14.75 12.19 -5.34
CA ASP A 116 -13.95 12.42 -6.55
C ASP A 116 -12.98 11.23 -6.72
N HIS A 117 -12.97 10.63 -7.91
CA HIS A 117 -12.26 9.39 -8.17
C HIS A 117 -11.52 9.40 -9.50
N LEU A 118 -10.26 8.94 -9.47
CA LEU A 118 -9.44 8.67 -10.65
C LEU A 118 -9.22 7.17 -10.80
N GLN A 119 -9.20 6.71 -12.04
CA GLN A 119 -8.86 5.34 -12.37
C GLN A 119 -7.72 5.33 -13.37
N VAL A 120 -6.59 4.73 -12.99
CA VAL A 120 -5.43 4.53 -13.86
C VAL A 120 -5.47 3.10 -14.37
N ASN A 121 -5.42 2.96 -15.69
CA ASN A 121 -5.33 1.69 -16.39
C ASN A 121 -3.92 1.57 -16.99
N PRO A 122 -2.97 0.91 -16.31
CA PRO A 122 -1.60 0.80 -16.79
C PRO A 122 -1.51 -0.03 -18.08
N HIS A 123 -0.42 0.13 -18.83
CA HIS A 123 -0.20 -0.59 -20.08
C HIS A 123 -0.34 -2.12 -19.88
N PRO A 124 -1.34 -2.79 -20.49
CA PRO A 124 -1.66 -4.20 -20.18
C PRO A 124 -0.55 -5.18 -20.61
N GLY A 125 0.11 -4.92 -21.74
CA GLY A 125 1.28 -5.70 -22.17
C GLY A 125 2.45 -5.64 -21.17
N VAL A 126 2.80 -4.44 -20.67
CA VAL A 126 3.81 -4.28 -19.61
C VAL A 126 3.39 -4.97 -18.32
N MET A 127 2.14 -4.78 -17.88
CA MET A 127 1.57 -5.47 -16.72
C MET A 127 1.75 -7.00 -16.82
N GLN A 128 1.40 -7.59 -17.97
CA GLN A 128 1.53 -9.02 -18.20
C GLN A 128 2.99 -9.50 -18.14
N LYS A 129 3.91 -8.78 -18.80
CA LYS A 129 5.34 -9.10 -18.76
C LYS A 129 5.88 -9.03 -17.33
N LEU A 130 5.60 -7.96 -16.60
CA LEU A 130 6.07 -7.80 -15.23
C LEU A 130 5.47 -8.82 -14.27
N ASN A 131 4.20 -9.20 -14.43
CA ASN A 131 3.61 -10.29 -13.64
C ASN A 131 4.30 -11.64 -13.94
N ARG A 132 4.56 -11.94 -15.22
CA ARG A 132 5.27 -13.17 -15.62
C ARG A 132 6.68 -13.21 -15.05
N HIS A 133 7.45 -12.14 -15.21
CA HIS A 133 8.83 -12.09 -14.73
C HIS A 133 8.89 -11.98 -13.20
N GLY A 134 7.95 -11.28 -12.56
CA GLY A 134 7.81 -11.32 -11.10
C GLY A 134 7.57 -12.73 -10.57
N PHE A 135 6.74 -13.53 -11.26
CA PHE A 135 6.55 -14.93 -10.91
C PHE A 135 7.83 -15.74 -11.07
N VAL A 136 8.49 -15.66 -12.23
CA VAL A 136 9.68 -16.46 -12.54
C VAL A 136 10.87 -16.08 -11.65
N GLU A 137 11.09 -14.78 -11.44
CA GLU A 137 12.29 -14.26 -10.79
C GLU A 137 12.18 -14.15 -9.27
N MET A 138 10.95 -13.99 -8.76
CA MET A 138 10.68 -13.68 -7.35
C MET A 138 9.62 -14.60 -6.72
N GLY A 139 8.97 -15.47 -7.49
CA GLY A 139 7.81 -16.23 -7.01
C GLY A 139 6.55 -15.38 -6.81
N PHE A 140 6.48 -14.18 -7.41
CA PHE A 140 5.46 -13.19 -7.14
C PHE A 140 4.53 -12.93 -8.35
N PRO A 141 3.36 -13.61 -8.44
CA PRO A 141 2.58 -13.67 -9.68
C PRO A 141 1.81 -12.39 -10.07
N TYR A 142 1.65 -11.43 -9.16
CA TYR A 142 1.01 -10.14 -9.43
C TYR A 142 1.98 -8.96 -9.31
N TYR A 143 3.29 -9.22 -9.43
CA TYR A 143 4.34 -8.22 -9.21
C TYR A 143 4.11 -6.91 -9.98
N GLY A 144 3.76 -6.99 -11.26
CA GLY A 144 3.48 -5.83 -12.10
C GLY A 144 2.32 -5.00 -11.56
N TRP A 145 1.27 -5.64 -11.03
CA TRP A 145 0.13 -4.92 -10.47
C TRP A 145 0.49 -4.25 -9.15
N LEU A 146 1.27 -4.92 -8.29
CA LEU A 146 1.75 -4.30 -7.06
C LEU A 146 2.69 -3.13 -7.35
N ALA A 147 3.61 -3.28 -8.31
CA ALA A 147 4.48 -2.20 -8.76
C ALA A 147 3.65 -1.01 -9.25
N ALA A 148 2.60 -1.27 -10.03
CA ALA A 148 1.69 -0.21 -10.49
C ALA A 148 0.92 0.47 -9.36
N ILE A 149 0.47 -0.27 -8.35
CA ILE A 149 -0.16 0.30 -7.14
C ILE A 149 0.81 1.21 -6.41
N GLN A 150 2.02 0.74 -6.11
CA GLN A 150 2.97 1.51 -5.32
C GLN A 150 3.48 2.73 -6.09
N ALA A 151 3.89 2.55 -7.34
CA ALA A 151 4.44 3.62 -8.16
C ALA A 151 3.37 4.56 -8.71
N GLY A 152 2.28 4.02 -9.26
CA GLY A 152 1.22 4.81 -9.89
C GLY A 152 0.51 5.74 -8.90
N VAL A 153 0.28 5.29 -7.68
CA VAL A 153 -0.28 6.14 -6.61
C VAL A 153 0.63 7.32 -6.30
N VAL A 154 1.92 7.06 -6.09
CA VAL A 154 2.91 8.12 -5.79
C VAL A 154 3.02 9.09 -6.97
N ARG A 155 3.08 8.59 -8.21
CA ARG A 155 3.10 9.44 -9.42
C ARG A 155 1.90 10.36 -9.50
N MET A 156 0.70 9.83 -9.29
CA MET A 156 -0.52 10.64 -9.34
C MET A 156 -0.54 11.68 -8.23
N ALA A 157 -0.10 11.32 -7.02
CA ALA A 157 0.02 12.27 -5.92
C ALA A 157 0.99 13.42 -6.28
N THR A 158 2.19 13.08 -6.77
CA THR A 158 3.20 14.07 -7.20
C THR A 158 2.69 14.95 -8.35
N SER A 159 2.11 14.37 -9.40
CA SER A 159 1.61 15.12 -10.57
C SER A 159 0.44 16.06 -10.25
N LEU A 160 -0.33 15.76 -9.20
CA LEU A 160 -1.45 16.59 -8.73
C LEU A 160 -1.07 17.49 -7.55
N ASN A 161 0.23 17.54 -7.21
CA ASN A 161 0.78 18.28 -6.07
C ASN A 161 0.05 17.97 -4.75
N ILE A 162 -0.21 16.68 -4.50
CA ILE A 162 -0.82 16.17 -3.27
C ILE A 162 0.28 15.55 -2.41
N GLY A 163 0.61 16.20 -1.29
CA GLY A 163 1.74 15.82 -0.44
C GLY A 163 1.47 14.68 0.56
N LEU A 164 0.22 14.19 0.65
CA LEU A 164 -0.16 13.17 1.63
C LEU A 164 -0.97 12.05 0.99
N VAL A 165 -0.52 10.81 1.16
CA VAL A 165 -1.21 9.60 0.71
C VAL A 165 -1.58 8.76 1.93
N PHE A 166 -2.86 8.36 2.03
CA PHE A 166 -3.32 7.41 3.04
C PHE A 166 -3.61 6.06 2.39
N TYR A 167 -2.91 5.01 2.83
CA TYR A 167 -3.23 3.64 2.45
C TYR A 167 -4.26 3.03 3.43
N GLY A 168 -4.99 2.02 2.96
CA GLY A 168 -6.06 1.38 3.75
C GLY A 168 -5.57 0.55 4.93
N GLU A 169 -4.29 0.23 4.99
CA GLU A 169 -3.70 -0.67 5.98
C GLU A 169 -2.16 -0.53 6.02
N GLU A 170 -1.56 -0.84 7.17
CA GLU A 170 -0.12 -1.10 7.32
C GLU A 170 0.06 -2.60 7.61
N GLY A 171 0.33 -3.40 6.58
CA GLY A 171 0.29 -4.86 6.69
C GLY A 171 1.55 -5.50 7.29
N GLU A 172 2.69 -4.80 7.30
CA GLU A 172 3.95 -5.39 7.74
C GLU A 172 3.93 -5.60 9.26
N THR A 173 3.52 -4.60 10.02
CA THR A 173 3.41 -4.74 11.47
C THR A 173 2.23 -5.64 11.86
N GLU A 174 1.10 -5.52 11.15
CA GLU A 174 -0.13 -6.25 11.45
C GLU A 174 -0.01 -7.76 11.26
N TYR A 175 0.76 -8.21 10.27
CA TYR A 175 0.75 -9.61 9.87
C TYR A 175 2.08 -10.34 10.07
N GLY A 176 3.11 -9.70 10.63
CA GLY A 176 4.39 -10.36 10.92
C GLY A 176 5.40 -10.24 9.78
N GLY A 177 5.47 -9.05 9.19
CA GLY A 177 6.56 -8.56 8.37
C GLY A 177 7.50 -7.67 9.17
N SER A 178 7.97 -6.57 8.59
CA SER A 178 8.87 -5.62 9.22
C SER A 178 8.22 -4.86 10.39
N THR A 179 8.93 -4.75 11.51
CA THR A 179 8.52 -3.96 12.69
C THR A 179 8.92 -2.48 12.61
N ARG A 180 9.50 -2.03 11.48
CA ARG A 180 10.04 -0.67 11.31
C ARG A 180 9.01 0.45 11.45
N LEU A 181 7.72 0.15 11.27
CA LEU A 181 6.63 1.13 11.28
C LEU A 181 5.76 1.04 12.55
N GLU A 182 6.12 0.22 13.55
CA GLU A 182 5.36 0.11 14.80
C GLU A 182 5.11 1.48 15.48
N ASP A 183 6.11 2.35 15.40
CA ASP A 183 6.13 3.68 16.01
C ASP A 183 6.19 4.85 15.01
N SER A 184 6.02 4.56 13.71
CA SER A 184 6.00 5.58 12.66
C SER A 184 4.83 5.35 11.70
N PRO A 185 3.93 6.32 11.51
CA PRO A 185 2.83 6.21 10.56
C PRO A 185 3.25 6.52 9.11
N ILE A 186 4.51 6.91 8.88
CA ILE A 186 5.00 7.38 7.58
C ILE A 186 6.10 6.45 7.08
N TYR A 187 6.03 6.14 5.79
CA TYR A 187 7.08 5.47 5.04
C TYR A 187 7.25 6.13 3.66
N ASP A 188 8.44 5.95 3.08
CA ASP A 188 8.84 6.59 1.82
C ASP A 188 8.87 5.59 0.65
N VAL A 189 9.23 6.11 -0.53
CA VAL A 189 9.42 5.30 -1.74
C VAL A 189 10.48 4.21 -1.55
N ASN A 190 11.52 4.47 -0.76
CA ASN A 190 12.55 3.47 -0.48
C ASN A 190 11.98 2.29 0.32
N TYR A 191 11.13 2.57 1.31
CA TYR A 191 10.40 1.52 2.03
C TYR A 191 9.54 0.69 1.07
N MET A 192 8.77 1.33 0.18
CA MET A 192 7.95 0.63 -0.81
C MET A 192 8.80 -0.29 -1.71
N LYS A 193 9.94 0.21 -2.22
CA LYS A 193 10.86 -0.57 -3.05
C LYS A 193 11.46 -1.76 -2.31
N GLN A 194 11.89 -1.58 -1.07
CA GLN A 194 12.59 -2.60 -0.29
C GLN A 194 11.65 -3.64 0.33
N ILE A 195 10.49 -3.20 0.84
CA ILE A 195 9.60 -4.03 1.64
C ILE A 195 8.47 -4.59 0.78
N TYR A 196 7.70 -3.74 0.09
CA TYR A 196 6.55 -4.21 -0.69
C TYR A 196 6.95 -4.84 -2.03
N LEU A 197 8.04 -4.35 -2.64
CA LEU A 197 8.57 -4.88 -3.90
C LEU A 197 9.80 -5.78 -3.70
N GLU A 198 10.15 -6.07 -2.45
CA GLU A 198 11.25 -6.97 -2.04
C GLU A 198 12.60 -6.68 -2.71
N GLY A 199 12.87 -5.41 -3.03
CA GLY A 199 14.06 -4.99 -3.77
C GLY A 199 14.10 -5.50 -5.22
N GLY A 200 13.07 -6.19 -5.70
CA GLY A 200 13.04 -6.89 -6.98
C GLY A 200 12.77 -6.00 -8.19
N LEU A 201 12.45 -4.71 -8.01
CA LEU A 201 11.85 -3.90 -9.08
C LEU A 201 12.79 -3.78 -10.28
N ALA A 202 14.06 -3.44 -10.03
CA ALA A 202 15.07 -3.34 -11.07
C ALA A 202 15.31 -4.69 -11.77
N LYS A 203 15.35 -5.80 -11.01
CA LYS A 203 15.51 -7.16 -11.54
C LYS A 203 14.36 -7.52 -12.48
N VAL A 204 13.12 -7.31 -12.07
CA VAL A 204 11.93 -7.65 -12.84
C VAL A 204 11.79 -6.77 -14.09
N LEU A 205 12.06 -5.46 -13.97
CA LEU A 205 12.05 -4.54 -15.12
C LEU A 205 13.10 -4.94 -16.18
N SER A 206 14.32 -5.24 -15.74
CA SER A 206 15.39 -5.69 -16.63
C SER A 206 15.04 -6.99 -17.34
N ALA A 207 14.47 -7.97 -16.62
CA ALA A 207 14.07 -9.25 -17.20
C ALA A 207 12.88 -9.13 -18.18
N ALA A 208 12.00 -8.14 -17.99
CA ALA A 208 10.82 -7.95 -18.82
C ALA A 208 11.08 -7.21 -20.15
N GLU A 209 12.26 -6.61 -20.32
CA GLU A 209 12.64 -5.86 -21.53
C GLU A 209 11.56 -4.83 -21.94
N VAL A 210 11.12 -4.02 -20.97
CA VAL A 210 10.10 -2.98 -21.18
C VAL A 210 10.76 -1.62 -21.31
N SER A 211 10.23 -0.77 -22.18
CA SER A 211 10.74 0.60 -22.32
C SER A 211 10.41 1.42 -21.08
N GLU A 212 11.27 2.37 -20.71
CA GLU A 212 11.02 3.27 -19.57
C GLU A 212 9.72 4.06 -19.75
N ARG A 213 9.39 4.45 -20.99
CA ARG A 213 8.17 5.19 -21.31
C ARG A 213 6.92 4.36 -21.05
N ASP A 214 6.90 3.10 -21.46
CA ASP A 214 5.76 2.21 -21.22
C ASP A 214 5.68 1.76 -19.75
N ALA A 215 6.82 1.74 -19.06
CA ALA A 215 6.94 1.43 -17.65
C ALA A 215 6.63 2.60 -16.72
N TYR A 216 6.13 3.74 -17.22
CA TYR A 216 5.87 4.95 -16.43
C TYR A 216 5.09 4.62 -15.15
N PHE A 217 3.90 4.05 -15.24
CA PHE A 217 3.09 3.73 -14.05
C PHE A 217 3.64 2.58 -13.19
N PHE A 218 4.71 1.90 -13.61
CA PHE A 218 5.32 0.78 -12.90
C PHE A 218 6.63 1.15 -12.20
N THR A 219 7.12 2.37 -12.42
CA THR A 219 8.36 2.90 -11.84
C THR A 219 8.04 4.13 -11.00
N PHE A 220 8.77 4.35 -9.91
CA PHE A 220 8.56 5.52 -9.06
C PHE A 220 9.03 6.80 -9.76
N PRO A 221 8.48 7.98 -9.40
CA PRO A 221 9.06 9.24 -9.82
C PRO A 221 10.54 9.35 -9.38
N SER A 222 11.33 10.12 -10.12
CA SER A 222 12.67 10.52 -9.69
C SER A 222 12.57 11.37 -8.42
N ASP A 223 13.62 11.37 -7.60
CA ASP A 223 13.69 12.15 -6.36
C ASP A 223 13.89 13.67 -6.60
N GLU A 224 13.58 14.16 -7.81
CA GLU A 224 13.71 15.57 -8.22
C GLU A 224 12.42 16.38 -7.96
#